data_AF-A0A9W6T722-F1
#
_entry.id   AF-A0A9W6T722-F1
#
_cell.length_a   1.000
_cell.length_b   1.000
_cell.length_c   1.000
_cell.angle_alpha   90.00
_cell.angle_beta   90.00
_cell.angle_gamma   90.00
#
_symmetry.space_group_name_H-M   'P 1'
#
loop_
_entity.id
_entity.type
_entity.pdbx_description
1 polymer ?
#
loop_
_entity_poly.entity_id
_entity_poly.type
_entity_poly.pdbx_seq_one_letter_code
_entity_poly.pdbx_strand_id
1 'polypeptide(L)'
;MLWLMKPLKSSLRIFHKTTIIDALLKDGSEFAVATVKNLQSKSPISLNLNWELLKKGSTSTIYDTFSTDLKLASKMMTNYRPNDFNEYISKNLINRKSTNPKDKELQPTYPDLSSVPSSTVDELISLDVYSPPDAEATKDVTSGAKTEDLISKLEQAKIDKRNWPLH
;
A
#
# COMPACT_ATOMS: atom_id res chain seq x y z
N MET A 1 -24.57 41.29 25.03
CA MET A 1 -23.20 41.17 24.51
C MET A 1 -23.08 39.81 23.82
N LEU A 2 -23.42 39.76 22.53
CA LEU A 2 -23.49 38.54 21.73
C LEU A 2 -22.06 38.12 21.36
N TRP A 3 -21.61 36.95 21.81
CA TRP A 3 -20.35 36.36 21.37
C TRP A 3 -20.49 35.94 19.90
N LEU A 4 -19.90 36.73 19.00
CA LEU A 4 -19.70 36.37 17.59
C LEU A 4 -18.64 35.25 17.52
N MET A 5 -19.08 33.99 17.46
CA MET A 5 -18.25 32.91 16.91
C MET A 5 -17.98 33.23 15.44
N LYS A 6 -16.75 33.68 15.15
CA LYS A 6 -16.28 33.81 13.77
C LYS A 6 -16.25 32.43 13.11
N PRO A 7 -16.82 32.24 11.92
CA PRO A 7 -16.81 30.95 11.26
C PRO A 7 -15.38 30.60 10.81
N LEU A 8 -14.88 29.43 11.24
CA LEU A 8 -13.62 28.78 10.84
C LEU A 8 -13.59 28.33 9.35
N LYS A 9 -14.25 29.07 8.44
CA LYS A 9 -14.39 28.69 7.03
C LYS A 9 -13.20 29.07 6.14
N SER A 10 -12.23 29.82 6.66
CA SER A 10 -11.08 30.29 5.87
C SER A 10 -9.81 29.43 6.00
N SER A 11 -9.75 28.49 6.94
CA SER A 11 -8.52 27.71 7.22
C SER A 11 -8.50 26.30 6.62
N LEU A 12 -9.41 26.00 5.68
CA LEU A 12 -9.52 24.71 4.98
C LEU A 12 -9.11 24.80 3.49
N ARG A 13 -8.49 25.92 3.10
CA ARG A 13 -8.10 26.18 1.72
C ARG A 13 -6.66 25.68 1.50
N ILE A 14 -6.56 24.48 0.92
CA ILE A 14 -5.33 23.81 0.47
C ILE A 14 -4.46 23.29 1.62
N PHE A 15 -4.92 22.21 2.27
CA PHE A 15 -4.02 21.39 3.08
C PHE A 15 -3.15 20.54 2.16
N HIS A 16 -1.90 20.94 1.97
CA HIS A 16 -0.88 19.99 1.57
C HIS A 16 -0.61 19.07 2.79
N LYS A 17 -0.45 17.78 2.55
CA LYS A 17 -0.13 16.77 3.58
C LYS A 17 1.05 17.17 4.49
N THR A 18 2.11 17.75 3.91
CA THR A 18 3.28 18.25 4.64
C THR A 18 2.94 19.46 5.51
N THR A 19 2.09 20.37 5.00
CA THR A 19 1.62 21.54 5.78
C THR A 19 0.79 21.17 7.01
N ILE A 20 0.17 19.98 7.08
CA ILE A 20 -0.54 19.54 8.30
C ILE A 20 0.47 19.23 9.40
N ILE A 21 1.53 18.50 9.09
CA ILE A 21 2.58 18.19 10.08
C ILE A 21 3.26 19.48 10.55
N ASP A 22 3.59 20.38 9.62
CA ASP A 22 4.21 21.66 9.96
C ASP A 22 3.29 22.52 10.83
N ALA A 23 1.98 22.54 10.55
CA ALA A 23 1.01 23.24 11.36
C ALA A 23 0.88 22.66 12.78
N LEU A 24 0.89 21.32 12.91
CA LEU A 24 0.86 20.65 14.22
C LEU A 24 2.15 20.90 15.01
N LEU A 25 3.32 20.84 14.35
CA LEU A 25 4.59 21.17 15.00
C LEU A 25 4.64 22.63 15.46
N LYS A 26 4.06 23.54 14.69
CA LYS A 26 3.95 24.97 15.05
C LYS A 26 2.99 25.20 16.22
N ASP A 27 1.90 24.46 16.31
CA ASP A 27 0.95 24.54 17.42
C ASP A 27 1.62 24.16 18.76
N GLY A 28 2.47 23.14 18.74
CA GLY A 28 3.33 22.78 19.88
C GLY A 28 2.60 22.28 21.12
N SER A 29 1.27 22.14 21.09
CA SER A 29 0.52 21.52 22.17
C SER A 29 0.89 20.04 22.34
N GLU A 30 0.71 19.51 23.55
CA GLU A 30 0.94 18.09 23.83
C GLU A 30 0.14 17.18 22.87
N PHE A 31 -1.11 17.57 22.60
CA PHE A 31 -1.96 16.89 21.63
C PHE A 31 -1.35 16.90 20.22
N ALA A 32 -0.86 18.05 19.75
CA ALA A 32 -0.30 18.16 18.41
C ALA A 32 1.00 17.36 18.27
N VAL A 33 1.89 17.42 19.27
CA VAL A 33 3.15 16.64 19.30
C VAL A 33 2.86 15.14 19.33
N ALA A 34 1.92 14.68 20.15
CA ALA A 34 1.51 13.28 20.18
C ALA A 34 0.91 12.82 18.85
N THR A 35 0.13 13.70 18.20
CA THR A 35 -0.46 13.44 16.89
C THR A 35 0.61 13.29 15.80
N VAL A 36 1.59 14.20 15.75
CA VAL A 36 2.71 14.12 14.79
C VAL A 36 3.49 12.83 14.98
N LYS A 37 3.82 12.47 16.23
CA LYS A 37 4.51 11.21 16.54
C LYS A 37 3.72 9.99 16.05
N ASN A 38 2.40 10.00 16.23
CA ASN A 38 1.54 8.91 15.73
C ASN A 38 1.53 8.86 14.20
N LEU A 39 1.38 9.99 13.52
CA LEU A 39 1.40 10.06 12.05
C LEU A 39 2.74 9.57 11.49
N GLN A 40 3.87 10.02 12.04
CA GLN A 40 5.21 9.59 11.62
C GLN A 40 5.47 8.09 11.82
N SER A 41 4.70 7.41 12.67
CA SER A 41 4.80 5.94 12.84
C SER A 41 4.09 5.13 11.75
N LYS A 42 3.34 5.78 10.85
CA LYS A 42 2.55 5.11 9.80
C LYS A 42 3.29 5.09 8.46
N SER A 43 2.84 4.21 7.57
CA SER A 43 3.34 4.17 6.19
C SER A 43 3.08 5.51 5.48
N PRO A 44 4.11 6.14 4.91
CA PRO A 44 3.94 7.38 4.15
C PRO A 44 3.02 7.22 2.93
N ILE A 45 3.07 6.05 2.27
CA ILE A 45 2.14 5.73 1.17
C ILE A 45 0.71 5.73 1.70
N SER A 46 0.46 5.02 2.79
CA SER A 46 -0.88 4.90 3.38
C SER A 46 -1.46 6.25 3.79
N LEU A 47 -0.65 7.14 4.35
CA LEU A 47 -1.10 8.49 4.72
C LEU A 47 -1.48 9.32 3.49
N ASN A 48 -0.68 9.25 2.42
CA ASN A 48 -0.97 9.97 1.17
C ASN A 48 -2.20 9.42 0.46
N LEU A 49 -2.30 8.10 0.39
CA LEU A 49 -3.42 7.38 -0.17
C LEU A 49 -4.72 7.74 0.54
N ASN A 50 -4.75 7.66 1.87
CA ASN A 50 -5.94 8.00 2.64
C ASN A 50 -6.33 9.48 2.48
N TRP A 51 -5.37 10.39 2.40
CA TRP A 51 -5.65 11.80 2.15
C TRP A 51 -6.37 12.01 0.81
N GLU A 52 -5.89 11.38 -0.26
CA GLU A 52 -6.53 11.47 -1.58
C GLU A 52 -7.89 10.77 -1.62
N LEU A 53 -8.05 9.62 -0.94
CA LEU A 53 -9.35 8.97 -0.79
C LEU A 53 -10.36 9.84 -0.06
N LEU A 54 -9.96 10.54 1.01
CA LEU A 54 -10.84 11.46 1.74
C LEU A 54 -11.27 12.64 0.87
N LYS A 55 -10.32 13.22 0.11
CA LYS A 55 -10.63 14.29 -0.84
C LYS A 55 -11.61 13.83 -1.91
N LYS A 56 -11.35 12.68 -2.54
CA LYS A 56 -12.22 12.11 -3.58
C LYS A 56 -13.58 11.70 -3.02
N GLY A 57 -13.60 11.08 -1.84
CA GLY A 57 -14.80 10.62 -1.15
C GLY A 57 -15.75 11.76 -0.77
N SER A 58 -15.23 12.97 -0.51
CA SER A 58 -16.04 14.13 -0.17
C SER A 58 -17.07 14.54 -1.25
N THR A 59 -16.85 14.13 -2.50
CA THR A 59 -17.74 14.41 -3.64
C THR A 59 -18.25 13.14 -4.34
N SER A 60 -17.90 11.94 -3.84
CA SER A 60 -18.24 10.67 -4.48
C SER A 60 -19.55 10.09 -3.93
N THR A 61 -20.20 9.21 -4.69
CA THR A 61 -21.32 8.42 -4.16
C THR A 61 -20.81 7.27 -3.28
N ILE A 62 -21.71 6.69 -2.48
CA ILE A 62 -21.40 5.48 -1.68
C ILE A 62 -20.95 4.34 -2.60
N TYR A 63 -21.60 4.16 -3.75
CA TYR A 63 -21.25 3.13 -4.73
C TYR A 63 -19.83 3.33 -5.29
N ASP A 64 -19.47 4.56 -5.64
CA ASP A 64 -18.13 4.89 -6.17
C ASP A 64 -17.04 4.68 -5.12
N THR A 65 -17.37 4.99 -3.86
CA THR A 65 -16.46 4.80 -2.72
C THR A 65 -16.16 3.31 -2.53
N PHE A 66 -17.20 2.46 -2.43
CA PHE A 66 -17.01 1.02 -2.31
C PHE A 66 -16.30 0.41 -3.53
N SER A 67 -16.62 0.87 -4.73
CA SER A 67 -15.97 0.40 -5.96
C SER A 67 -14.48 0.76 -5.98
N THR A 68 -14.12 1.95 -5.48
CA THR A 68 -12.73 2.39 -5.35
C THR A 68 -12.01 1.57 -4.28
N ASP A 69 -12.60 1.43 -3.09
CA ASP A 69 -12.02 0.71 -1.96
C ASP A 69 -11.76 -0.76 -2.27
N LEU A 70 -12.70 -1.44 -2.96
CA LEU A 70 -12.55 -2.85 -3.33
C LEU A 70 -11.36 -3.07 -4.28
N LYS A 71 -11.22 -2.19 -5.29
CA LYS A 71 -10.11 -2.25 -6.24
C LYS A 71 -8.78 -1.92 -5.56
N LEU A 72 -8.77 -0.89 -4.74
CA LEU A 72 -7.61 -0.50 -3.96
C LEU A 72 -7.14 -1.62 -3.03
N ALA A 73 -8.07 -2.24 -2.28
CA ALA A 73 -7.74 -3.36 -1.40
C ALA A 73 -7.11 -4.51 -2.18
N SER A 74 -7.64 -4.84 -3.36
CA SER A 74 -7.08 -5.87 -4.24
C SER A 74 -5.66 -5.53 -4.72
N LYS A 75 -5.39 -4.26 -5.05
CA LYS A 75 -4.06 -3.77 -5.43
C LYS A 75 -3.08 -3.76 -4.26
N MET A 76 -3.52 -3.41 -3.05
CA MET A 76 -2.69 -3.37 -1.84
C MET A 76 -2.32 -4.77 -1.34
N MET A 77 -3.20 -5.76 -1.52
CA MET A 77 -2.93 -7.15 -1.16
C MET A 77 -1.97 -7.85 -2.14
N THR A 78 -1.72 -7.23 -3.30
CA THR A 78 -0.82 -7.75 -4.32
C THR A 78 0.43 -6.87 -4.42
N ASN A 79 1.51 -7.42 -4.99
CA ASN A 79 2.71 -6.63 -5.28
C ASN A 79 2.58 -5.89 -6.63
N TYR A 80 1.36 -5.45 -7.00
CA TYR A 80 1.08 -4.78 -8.27
C TYR A 80 1.94 -3.52 -8.46
N ARG A 81 2.02 -2.73 -7.39
CA ARG A 81 2.77 -1.48 -7.29
C ARG A 81 3.38 -1.36 -5.91
N PRO A 82 4.42 -0.51 -5.75
CA PRO A 82 5.05 -0.30 -4.46
C PRO A 82 4.00 0.12 -3.42
N ASN A 83 3.88 -0.70 -2.38
CA ASN A 83 3.00 -0.47 -1.24
C ASN A 83 3.60 -1.14 -0.01
N ASP A 84 3.21 -0.64 1.17
CA ASP A 84 3.80 -1.12 2.44
C ASP A 84 2.89 -2.15 3.16
N PHE A 85 1.82 -2.63 2.53
CA PHE A 85 0.81 -3.45 3.21
C PHE A 85 1.42 -4.73 3.76
N ASN A 86 2.07 -5.53 2.90
CA ASN A 86 2.65 -6.82 3.29
C ASN A 86 3.78 -6.66 4.32
N GLU A 87 4.60 -5.62 4.19
CA GLU A 87 5.65 -5.29 5.15
C GLU A 87 5.06 -5.01 6.54
N TYR A 88 4.09 -4.10 6.63
CA TYR A 88 3.48 -3.76 7.92
C TYR A 88 2.72 -4.94 8.54
N ILE A 89 2.05 -5.77 7.73
CA ILE A 89 1.38 -6.99 8.24
C ILE A 89 2.39 -7.99 8.76
N SER A 90 3.47 -8.24 8.00
CA SER A 90 4.53 -9.15 8.39
C SER A 90 5.15 -8.76 9.73
N LYS A 91 5.54 -7.50 9.88
CA LYS A 91 6.23 -7.02 11.10
C LYS A 91 5.28 -6.92 12.32
N ASN A 92 4.05 -6.44 12.12
CA ASN A 92 3.13 -6.19 13.24
C ASN A 92 2.31 -7.40 13.68
N LEU A 93 2.01 -8.32 12.77
CA LEU A 93 1.12 -9.47 13.05
C LEU A 93 1.86 -10.80 13.03
N ILE A 94 2.61 -11.08 11.95
CA ILE A 94 3.26 -12.40 11.75
C ILE A 94 4.47 -12.53 12.67
N ASN A 95 5.37 -11.55 12.63
CA ASN A 95 6.65 -11.56 13.34
C ASN A 95 6.58 -10.92 14.73
N ARG A 96 5.38 -10.61 15.23
CA ARG A 96 5.18 -9.94 16.52
C ARG A 96 5.90 -10.66 17.68
N LYS A 97 5.92 -11.99 17.64
CA LYS A 97 6.56 -12.86 18.65
C LYS A 97 7.98 -13.28 18.29
N SER A 98 8.54 -12.83 17.17
CA SER A 98 9.91 -13.14 16.80
C SER A 98 10.88 -12.61 17.86
N THR A 99 11.92 -13.38 18.14
CA THR A 99 13.03 -13.00 19.03
C THR A 99 14.10 -12.21 18.29
N ASN A 100 14.11 -12.25 16.94
CA ASN A 100 15.04 -11.49 16.11
C ASN A 100 14.56 -10.02 15.97
N PRO A 101 15.36 -9.02 16.37
CA PRO A 101 15.00 -7.61 16.26
C PRO A 101 14.70 -7.15 14.82
N LYS A 102 15.42 -7.70 13.83
CA LYS A 102 15.24 -7.33 12.41
C LYS A 102 13.86 -7.67 11.87
N ASP A 103 13.18 -8.64 12.48
CA ASP A 103 11.84 -9.05 12.07
C ASP A 103 10.76 -8.09 12.56
N LYS A 104 11.13 -7.07 13.34
CA LYS A 104 10.23 -6.03 13.88
C LYS A 104 10.52 -4.64 13.33
N GLU A 105 11.70 -4.44 12.76
CA GLU A 105 12.08 -3.19 12.10
C GLU A 105 11.24 -3.02 10.82
N LEU A 106 10.46 -1.93 10.78
CA LEU A 106 9.67 -1.56 9.60
C LEU A 106 10.59 -0.95 8.53
N GLN A 107 10.46 -1.45 7.30
CA GLN A 107 11.19 -0.93 6.14
C GLN A 107 10.18 -0.35 5.14
N PRO A 108 9.66 0.86 5.36
CA PRO A 108 8.75 1.48 4.42
C PRO A 108 9.45 1.74 3.09
N THR A 109 8.71 1.60 1.99
CA THR A 109 9.19 1.82 0.62
C THR A 109 9.76 3.24 0.45
N TYR A 110 9.13 4.22 1.08
CA TYR A 110 9.56 5.61 1.09
C TYR A 110 9.82 6.06 2.53
N PRO A 111 10.91 6.80 2.79
CA PRO A 111 11.29 7.21 4.14
C PRO A 111 10.36 8.26 4.75
N ASP A 112 9.72 9.09 3.93
CA ASP A 112 8.92 10.22 4.40
C ASP A 112 7.74 10.53 3.47
N LEU A 113 6.86 11.45 3.88
CA LEU A 113 5.67 11.82 3.10
C LEU A 113 5.98 12.56 1.79
N SER A 114 7.12 13.25 1.74
CA SER A 114 7.55 14.06 0.59
C SER A 114 8.20 13.23 -0.51
N SER A 115 8.77 12.08 -0.17
CA SER A 115 9.45 11.16 -1.07
C SER A 115 8.50 10.23 -1.82
N VAL A 116 7.23 10.17 -1.42
CA VAL A 116 6.19 9.40 -2.12
C VAL A 116 5.74 10.15 -3.38
N PRO A 117 5.97 9.59 -4.59
CA PRO A 117 5.50 10.16 -5.84
C PRO A 117 3.96 10.18 -5.90
N SER A 118 3.39 11.24 -6.47
CA SER A 118 1.94 11.31 -6.69
C SER A 118 1.45 10.17 -7.60
N SER A 119 2.26 9.78 -8.59
CA SER A 119 1.94 8.67 -9.50
C SER A 119 1.70 7.35 -8.76
N THR A 120 2.47 7.06 -7.70
CA THR A 120 2.26 5.86 -6.88
C THR A 120 0.86 5.84 -6.27
N VAL A 121 0.39 6.98 -5.79
CA VAL A 121 -0.96 7.11 -5.20
C VAL A 121 -2.03 7.03 -6.28
N ASP A 122 -1.83 7.73 -7.40
CA ASP A 122 -2.77 7.76 -8.51
C ASP A 122 -2.98 6.36 -9.13
N GLU A 123 -1.90 5.58 -9.29
CA GLU A 123 -1.94 4.20 -9.79
C GLU A 123 -2.63 3.24 -8.80
N LEU A 124 -2.48 3.46 -7.49
CA LEU A 124 -3.19 2.66 -6.49
C LEU A 124 -4.70 2.94 -6.50
N ILE A 125 -5.10 4.20 -6.73
CA ILE A 125 -6.51 4.64 -6.74
C ILE A 125 -7.17 4.46 -8.13
N SER A 126 -6.38 4.27 -9.20
CA SER A 126 -6.90 4.16 -10.55
C SER A 126 -7.93 3.02 -10.66
N LEU A 127 -8.88 3.16 -11.58
CA LEU A 127 -9.92 2.17 -11.80
C LEU A 127 -9.49 1.02 -12.71
N ASP A 128 -8.21 0.99 -13.11
CA ASP A 128 -7.66 -0.09 -13.92
C ASP A 128 -7.81 -1.45 -13.23
N VAL A 129 -7.92 -2.47 -14.06
CA VAL A 129 -7.99 -3.85 -13.60
C VAL A 129 -6.56 -4.33 -13.46
N TYR A 130 -6.19 -4.75 -12.25
CA TYR A 130 -4.94 -5.46 -12.03
C TYR A 130 -4.85 -6.66 -12.97
N SER A 131 -3.93 -6.60 -13.92
CA SER A 131 -3.51 -7.76 -14.70
C SER A 131 -2.16 -8.20 -14.13
N PRO A 132 -2.09 -9.32 -13.38
CA PRO A 132 -0.81 -9.84 -12.94
C PRO A 132 0.08 -10.08 -14.16
N PRO A 133 1.40 -9.93 -14.07
CA PRO A 133 2.33 -10.18 -15.18
C PRO A 133 2.11 -11.55 -15.86
N ASP A 134 1.66 -12.52 -15.07
CA ASP A 134 1.40 -13.89 -15.52
C ASP A 134 0.10 -14.02 -16.36
N ALA A 135 -0.77 -13.00 -16.35
CA ALA A 135 -1.98 -12.96 -17.16
C ALA A 135 -1.69 -12.61 -18.64
N GLU A 136 -0.57 -11.96 -18.96
CA GLU A 136 -0.11 -11.80 -20.35
C GLU A 136 0.64 -13.04 -20.85
N ALA A 137 1.27 -13.81 -19.94
CA ALA A 137 1.89 -15.09 -20.27
C ALA A 137 0.90 -16.18 -20.70
N THR A 138 -0.41 -15.97 -20.52
CA THR A 138 -1.46 -16.87 -21.03
C THR A 138 -2.05 -16.45 -22.37
N LYS A 139 -1.64 -15.29 -22.94
CA LYS A 139 -1.99 -14.90 -24.32
C LYS A 139 -0.96 -15.32 -25.36
N ASP A 140 0.23 -15.73 -24.93
CA ASP A 140 1.36 -16.09 -25.82
C ASP A 140 1.70 -17.59 -25.80
N VAL A 141 0.72 -18.45 -25.49
CA VAL A 141 0.81 -19.92 -25.68
C VAL A 141 0.51 -20.28 -27.14
N THR A 142 1.10 -19.55 -28.07
CA THR A 142 1.17 -19.88 -29.51
C THR A 142 2.60 -19.88 -30.04
N SER A 143 3.63 -19.78 -29.17
CA SER A 143 5.01 -20.11 -29.55
C SER A 143 5.44 -21.44 -28.93
N GLY A 144 5.29 -22.54 -29.70
CA GLY A 144 5.62 -23.92 -29.29
C GLY A 144 7.03 -24.14 -28.73
N ALA A 145 7.96 -23.23 -29.03
CA ALA A 145 9.37 -23.32 -28.62
C ALA A 145 9.63 -23.27 -27.11
N LYS A 146 8.77 -22.63 -26.30
CA LYS A 146 8.96 -22.55 -24.83
C LYS A 146 8.36 -23.74 -24.09
N THR A 147 7.34 -24.38 -24.65
CA THR A 147 6.71 -25.57 -24.08
C THR A 147 7.61 -26.80 -24.18
N GLU A 148 8.34 -26.95 -25.28
CA GLU A 148 9.27 -28.07 -25.48
C GLU A 148 10.47 -28.03 -24.52
N ASP A 149 10.96 -26.83 -24.19
CA ASP A 149 12.07 -26.65 -23.25
C ASP A 149 11.63 -26.92 -21.79
N LEU A 150 10.39 -26.56 -21.44
CA LEU A 150 9.81 -26.87 -20.13
C LEU A 150 9.45 -28.35 -19.97
N ILE A 151 8.95 -29.00 -21.03
CA ILE A 151 8.67 -30.45 -21.05
C ILE A 151 9.99 -31.22 -20.92
N SER A 152 11.04 -30.81 -21.64
CA SER A 152 12.37 -31.43 -21.55
C SER A 152 12.97 -31.30 -20.15
N LYS A 153 12.82 -30.14 -19.50
CA LYS A 153 13.24 -29.93 -18.11
C LYS A 153 12.44 -30.75 -17.11
N LEU A 154 11.13 -30.93 -17.33
CA LEU A 154 10.27 -31.80 -16.51
C LEU A 154 10.57 -33.29 -16.68
N GLU A 155 10.94 -33.72 -17.88
CA GLU A 155 11.38 -35.10 -18.15
C GLU A 155 12.76 -35.38 -17.56
N GLN A 156 13.68 -34.42 -17.60
CA GLN A 156 14.96 -34.50 -16.92
C GLN A 156 14.82 -34.45 -15.38
N ALA A 157 13.81 -33.76 -14.87
CA ALA A 157 13.51 -33.67 -13.44
C ALA A 157 12.72 -34.87 -12.89
N LYS A 158 12.30 -35.85 -13.72
CA LYS A 158 11.81 -37.16 -13.26
C LYS A 158 12.98 -37.99 -12.74
N ILE A 159 13.48 -37.58 -11.57
CA ILE A 159 14.40 -38.35 -10.74
C ILE A 159 13.70 -39.65 -10.29
N ASP A 160 14.48 -40.72 -10.37
CA ASP A 160 14.20 -42.15 -10.22
C ASP A 160 13.14 -42.50 -9.16
N LYS A 161 11.99 -43.03 -9.60
CA LYS A 161 10.90 -43.55 -8.73
C LYS A 161 11.30 -44.82 -7.94
N ARG A 162 12.58 -45.18 -7.87
CA ARG A 162 13.08 -46.41 -7.22
C ARG A 162 13.65 -46.23 -5.82
N ASN A 163 13.71 -45.02 -5.27
CA ASN A 163 14.25 -44.80 -3.94
C ASN A 163 13.34 -43.91 -3.08
N TRP A 164 12.19 -44.46 -2.68
CA TRP A 164 11.43 -43.92 -1.56
C TRP A 164 11.59 -44.86 -0.37
N PRO A 165 12.19 -44.44 0.76
CA PRO A 165 12.25 -45.26 1.96
C PRO A 165 10.83 -45.32 2.55
N LEU A 166 10.26 -46.52 2.58
CA LEU A 166 9.08 -46.80 3.39
C LEU A 166 9.53 -46.86 4.85
N HIS A 167 9.21 -45.82 5.61
CA HIS A 167 9.14 -45.86 7.08
C HIS A 167 7.76 -45.37 7.50
#